data_AF-H3NIF5-F1
#
_entry.id   AF-H3NIF5-F1
#
_cell.length_a   1.000
_cell.length_b   1.000
_cell.length_c   1.000
_cell.angle_alpha   90.00
_cell.angle_beta   90.00
_cell.angle_gamma   90.00
#
_symmetry.space_group_name_H-M   'P 1'
#
loop_
_entity.id
_entity.type
_entity.pdbx_description
1 polymer ?
#
loop_
_entity_poly.entity_id
_entity_poly.type
_entity_poly.pdbx_seq_one_letter_code
_entity_poly.pdbx_strand_id
1 'polypeptide(L)'
;MVNLHHAPNQQLNPQLRTFRKFQPYISNTFDHPTITNGPIEGINNKIKVLKRNAYGYRKYTHFKNRILLISRLYVSGRKEKETKQQLVA
;
A
#
# COMPACT_ATOMS: atom_id res chain seq x y z
N MET A 1 24.77 -28.39 36.50
CA MET A 1 24.61 -27.88 35.12
C MET A 1 23.25 -28.30 34.62
N VAL A 2 22.27 -27.39 34.56
CA VAL A 2 20.90 -27.71 34.11
C VAL A 2 20.84 -27.50 32.60
N ASN A 3 20.67 -28.59 31.84
CA ASN A 3 20.45 -28.53 30.39
C ASN A 3 19.05 -28.00 30.10
N LEU A 4 18.95 -26.70 29.77
CA LEU A 4 17.76 -26.12 29.15
C LEU A 4 17.72 -26.53 27.66
N HIS A 5 17.20 -27.71 27.37
CA HIS A 5 16.69 -28.00 26.03
C HIS A 5 15.38 -27.22 25.83
N HIS A 6 15.49 -25.95 25.43
CA HIS A 6 14.34 -25.18 24.97
C HIS A 6 13.83 -25.81 23.67
N ALA A 7 12.70 -26.50 23.72
CA ALA A 7 12.01 -26.97 22.53
C ALA A 7 11.74 -25.76 21.60
N PRO A 8 11.95 -25.89 20.27
CA PRO A 8 11.70 -24.79 19.34
C PRO A 8 10.24 -24.36 19.48
N ASN A 9 10.04 -23.08 19.80
CA ASN A 9 8.75 -22.51 20.15
C ASN A 9 7.79 -22.66 18.96
N GLN A 10 6.96 -23.72 18.98
CA GLN A 10 6.17 -24.18 17.83
C GLN A 10 5.24 -23.10 17.28
N GLN A 11 4.87 -22.13 18.13
CA GLN A 11 4.05 -20.97 17.80
C GLN A 11 4.72 -19.99 16.82
N LEU A 12 6.06 -19.99 16.75
CA LEU A 12 6.84 -19.07 15.90
C LEU A 12 7.19 -19.66 14.52
N ASN A 13 6.97 -20.95 14.33
CA ASN A 13 7.30 -21.64 13.07
C ASN A 13 6.60 -21.02 11.84
N PRO A 14 5.31 -20.62 11.89
CA PRO A 14 4.65 -19.97 10.75
C PRO A 14 5.26 -18.61 10.37
N GLN A 15 5.63 -17.80 11.37
CA GLN A 15 6.22 -16.48 11.18
C GLN A 15 7.62 -16.63 10.58
N LEU A 16 8.44 -17.55 11.12
CA LEU A 16 9.77 -17.84 10.58
C LEU A 16 9.72 -18.32 9.13
N ARG A 17 8.75 -19.18 8.78
CA ARG A 17 8.50 -19.60 7.39
C ARG A 17 8.13 -18.42 6.49
N THR A 18 7.31 -17.50 7.00
CA THR A 18 6.89 -16.28 6.27
C THR A 18 8.08 -15.36 6.05
N PHE A 19 8.90 -15.11 7.07
CA PHE A 19 10.13 -14.32 6.94
C PHE A 19 11.10 -14.92 5.92
N ARG A 20 11.34 -16.24 5.96
CA ARG A 20 12.18 -16.90 4.95
C ARG A 20 11.61 -16.75 3.54
N LYS A 21 10.28 -16.89 3.37
CA LYS A 21 9.61 -16.71 2.08
C LYS A 21 9.76 -15.29 1.53
N PHE A 22 9.69 -14.28 2.40
CA PHE A 22 9.76 -12.86 1.99
C PHE A 22 11.14 -12.22 2.11
N GLN A 23 12.16 -12.97 2.55
CA GLN A 23 13.53 -12.51 2.71
C GLN A 23 14.08 -11.70 1.52
N PRO A 24 13.92 -12.10 0.24
CA PRO A 24 14.44 -11.30 -0.88
C PRO A 24 13.79 -9.91 -0.96
N TYR A 25 12.49 -9.79 -0.69
CA TYR A 25 11.81 -8.50 -0.69
C TYR A 25 12.21 -7.62 0.49
N ILE A 26 12.49 -8.24 1.65
CA ILE A 26 13.02 -7.53 2.82
C ILE A 26 14.43 -7.01 2.48
N SER A 27 15.27 -7.78 1.77
CA SER A 27 16.58 -7.34 1.33
C SER A 27 16.51 -6.04 0.52
N ASN A 28 15.56 -5.93 -0.41
CA ASN A 28 15.36 -4.74 -1.24
C ASN A 28 15.08 -3.46 -0.43
N THR A 29 14.59 -3.58 0.81
CA THR A 29 14.34 -2.40 1.66
C THR A 29 15.63 -1.75 2.15
N PHE A 30 16.73 -2.52 2.26
CA PHE A 30 18.04 -1.98 2.61
C PHE A 30 18.68 -1.25 1.43
N ASP A 31 18.42 -1.70 0.19
CA ASP A 31 18.93 -1.07 -1.03
C ASP A 31 18.15 0.22 -1.40
N HIS A 32 16.93 0.37 -0.90
CA HIS A 32 16.04 1.49 -1.22
C HIS A 32 15.50 2.19 0.05
N PRO A 33 16.35 2.84 0.86
CA PRO A 33 15.97 3.40 2.16
C PRO A 33 14.97 4.58 2.07
N THR A 34 14.84 5.19 0.89
CA THR A 34 13.89 6.29 0.66
C THR A 34 12.46 5.81 0.42
N ILE A 35 12.26 4.52 0.11
CA ILE A 35 10.94 3.94 -0.10
C ILE A 35 10.39 3.51 1.25
N THR A 36 9.37 4.23 1.71
CA THR A 36 8.70 3.94 2.99
C THR A 36 7.29 3.43 2.77
N ASN A 37 6.76 2.71 3.77
CA ASN A 37 5.35 2.29 3.76
C ASN A 37 4.38 3.43 4.11
N GLY A 38 4.87 4.64 4.43
CA GLY A 38 4.04 5.76 4.85
C GLY A 38 2.90 6.12 3.88
N PRO A 39 3.16 6.25 2.56
CA PRO A 39 2.10 6.52 1.59
C PRO A 39 1.01 5.43 1.53
N ILE A 40 1.40 4.15 1.53
CA ILE A 40 0.45 3.03 1.46
C ILE A 40 -0.34 2.88 2.77
N GLU A 41 0.30 3.07 3.92
CA GLU A 41 -0.35 3.09 5.23
C GLU A 41 -1.36 4.25 5.33
N GLY A 42 -0.99 5.44 4.84
CA GLY A 42 -1.86 6.60 4.79
C GLY A 42 -3.13 6.35 3.96
N ILE A 43 -2.98 5.72 2.79
CA ILE A 43 -4.13 5.32 1.94
C ILE A 43 -5.00 4.30 2.67
N ASN A 44 -4.40 3.26 3.26
CA ASN A 44 -5.14 2.23 3.99
C ASN A 44 -5.92 2.81 5.17
N ASN A 45 -5.34 3.76 5.90
CA ASN A 45 -6.02 4.44 7.01
C ASN A 45 -7.19 5.30 6.52
N LYS A 46 -7.03 6.07 5.44
CA LYS A 46 -8.13 6.82 4.81
C LYS A 46 -9.28 5.91 4.39
N ILE A 47 -8.98 4.76 3.77
CA ILE A 47 -9.99 3.76 3.40
C ILE A 47 -10.68 3.21 4.66
N LYS A 48 -9.93 2.84 5.70
CA LYS A 48 -10.51 2.35 6.97
C LYS A 48 -11.42 3.37 7.64
N VAL A 49 -11.05 4.66 7.65
CA VAL A 49 -11.90 5.76 8.14
C VAL A 49 -13.18 5.85 7.30
N LEU A 50 -13.02 5.84 5.97
CA LEU A 50 -14.14 5.93 5.06
C LEU A 50 -15.12 4.76 5.21
N LYS A 51 -14.63 3.52 5.37
CA LYS A 51 -15.45 2.33 5.63
C LYS A 51 -16.27 2.47 6.91
N ARG A 52 -15.70 3.03 7.97
CA ARG A 52 -16.41 3.23 9.26
C ARG A 52 -17.51 4.28 9.16
N ASN A 53 -17.30 5.33 8.36
CA ASN A 53 -18.28 6.41 8.16
C ASN A 53 -19.27 6.12 7.01
N ALA A 54 -19.09 5.00 6.30
CA ALA A 54 -19.84 4.63 5.10
C ALA A 54 -21.15 3.88 5.46
N TYR A 55 -22.01 4.49 6.28
CA TYR A 55 -23.36 3.99 6.49
C TYR A 55 -24.20 4.26 5.22
N GLY A 56 -24.40 3.26 4.36
CA GLY A 56 -25.35 3.36 3.24
C GLY A 56 -24.81 3.12 1.83
N TYR A 57 -23.59 2.61 1.65
CA TYR A 57 -23.14 2.17 0.32
C TYR A 57 -23.79 0.84 -0.08
N ARG A 58 -24.89 0.91 -0.85
CA ARG A 58 -25.57 -0.28 -1.41
C ARG A 58 -24.75 -0.98 -2.50
N LYS A 59 -23.91 -0.25 -3.25
CA LYS A 59 -23.03 -0.80 -4.29
C LYS A 59 -21.57 -0.51 -3.96
N TYR A 60 -20.72 -1.53 -4.07
CA TYR A 60 -19.28 -1.42 -3.86
C TYR A 60 -18.61 -0.45 -4.85
N THR A 61 -19.15 -0.34 -6.08
CA THR A 61 -18.65 0.59 -7.10
C THR A 61 -18.69 2.04 -6.62
N HIS A 62 -19.76 2.46 -5.94
CA HIS A 62 -19.87 3.81 -5.39
C HIS A 62 -18.87 4.05 -4.25
N PHE A 63 -18.61 3.02 -3.43
CA PHE A 63 -17.60 3.08 -2.37
C PHE A 63 -16.19 3.23 -2.97
N LYS A 64 -15.86 2.42 -4.00
CA LYS A 64 -14.60 2.50 -4.74
C LYS A 64 -14.42 3.86 -5.42
N ASN A 65 -15.45 4.40 -6.07
CA ASN A 65 -15.40 5.71 -6.71
C ASN A 65 -15.11 6.83 -5.69
N ARG A 66 -15.72 6.75 -4.49
CA ARG A 66 -15.42 7.70 -3.41
C ARG A 66 -13.98 7.59 -2.91
N ILE A 67 -13.44 6.37 -2.78
CA ILE A 67 -12.03 6.18 -2.42
C ILE A 67 -11.11 6.86 -3.45
N LEU A 68 -11.36 6.64 -4.75
CA LEU A 68 -10.54 7.21 -5.83
C LEU A 68 -10.59 8.74 -5.84
N LEU A 69 -11.78 9.31 -5.65
CA LEU A 69 -11.99 10.76 -5.61
C LEU A 69 -11.27 11.40 -4.42
N ILE A 70 -11.46 10.86 -3.21
CA ILE A 70 -10.86 11.41 -1.97
C ILE A 70 -9.34 11.23 -1.95
N SER A 71 -8.86 10.13 -2.51
CA SER A 71 -7.42 9.84 -2.59
C SER A 71 -6.71 10.64 -3.69
N ARG A 72 -7.44 11.47 -4.48
CA ARG A 72 -6.92 12.17 -5.66
C ARG A 72 -6.22 11.24 -6.66
N LEU A 73 -6.63 9.97 -6.66
CA LEU A 73 -6.14 8.95 -7.59
C LEU A 73 -6.97 8.89 -8.88
N TYR A 74 -8.00 9.74 -8.97
CA TYR A 74 -8.78 9.90 -10.18
C TYR A 74 -8.07 10.88 -11.12
N VAL A 75 -7.57 10.36 -12.25
CA VAL A 75 -7.12 11.17 -13.37
C VAL A 75 -8.31 11.31 -14.34
N SER A 76 -8.97 12.48 -14.32
CA SER A 76 -9.79 12.87 -15.46
C SER A 76 -8.83 13.02 -16.65
N GLY A 77 -9.12 12.40 -17.79
CA GLY A 77 -8.25 12.46 -18.96
C GLY A 77 -7.80 13.89 -19.21
N ARG A 78 -6.51 14.17 -18.97
CA ARG A 78 -5.91 15.44 -19.37
C ARG A 78 -6.10 15.51 -20.88
N LYS A 79 -6.94 16.43 -21.39
CA LYS A 79 -6.81 16.81 -22.79
C LYS A 79 -5.39 17.35 -22.93
N GLU A 80 -4.56 16.66 -23.70
CA GLU A 80 -3.27 17.19 -24.12
C GLU A 80 -3.52 18.58 -24.68
N LYS A 81 -3.00 19.61 -24.02
CA LYS A 81 -2.96 20.93 -24.61
C LYS A 81 -1.91 20.83 -25.70
N GLU A 82 -2.33 20.67 -26.95
CA GLU A 82 -1.47 20.82 -28.12
C GLU A 82 -0.81 22.21 -28.06
N THR A 83 0.43 22.28 -27.56
CA THR A 83 1.27 23.45 -27.75
C THR A 83 1.71 23.45 -29.21
N LYS A 84 0.92 24.10 -30.08
CA LYS A 84 1.38 24.53 -31.40
C LYS A 84 2.49 25.56 -31.18
N GLN A 85 3.75 25.12 -31.18
CA GLN A 85 4.87 26.03 -31.31
C GLN A 85 4.76 26.71 -32.68
N GLN A 86 4.52 28.02 -32.65
CA GLN A 86 4.66 28.88 -33.81
C GLN A 86 6.15 28.95 -34.13
N LEU A 87 6.53 28.49 -35.33
CA LEU A 87 7.81 28.84 -35.95
C LEU A 87 7.82 30.37 -36.07
N VAL A 88 8.70 31.04 -35.34
CA VAL A 88 8.99 32.47 -35.54
C VAL A 88 10.46 32.59 -35.90
N ALA A 89 10.67 32.98 -37.16
CA ALA A 89 11.85 33.56 -37.82
C ALA A 89 13.20 32.86 -37.65
#